data_AF-A0A1I3VPT6-F1
#
_entry.id   AF-A0A1I3VPT6-F1
#
_cell.length_a   1.000
_cell.length_b   1.000
_cell.length_c   1.000
_cell.angle_alpha   90.00
_cell.angle_beta   90.00
_cell.angle_gamma   90.00
#
_symmetry.space_group_name_H-M   'P 1'
#
loop_
_entity.id
_entity.type
_entity.pdbx_description
1 polymer ?
#
loop_
_entity_poly.entity_id
_entity_poly.type
_entity_poly.pdbx_seq_one_letter_code
_entity_poly.pdbx_strand_id
1 'polypeptide(L)'
;MWPFTRKTPETRSMGIDEFLSLAGMANTKSGEHVSSSTAEGLPAVMNAVTVISEAVASMPCYLYRVQHQNGKESREWLSDHPVDYLLNECPNDCQTPYQFKRTLMRHCLLSGNAYAVIV
;
A
#
# COMPACT_ATOMS: atom_id res chain seq x y z
N MET A 1 19.61 26.56 28.35
CA MET A 1 20.07 25.19 28.00
C MET A 1 18.83 24.41 27.58
N TRP A 2 18.64 24.18 26.29
CA TRP A 2 17.39 23.67 25.69
C TRP A 2 17.46 22.12 25.54
N PRO A 3 16.41 21.34 25.83
CA PRO A 3 16.51 19.88 25.92
C PRO A 3 15.95 19.19 24.66
N PHE A 4 16.75 19.11 23.59
CA PHE A 4 16.41 18.26 22.44
C PHE A 4 17.53 17.26 22.20
N THR A 5 17.44 16.11 22.86
CA THR A 5 18.28 14.94 22.58
C THR A 5 17.94 14.43 21.18
N ARG A 6 18.91 14.46 20.26
CA ARG A 6 18.77 13.84 18.94
C ARG A 6 18.54 12.34 19.10
N LYS A 7 17.47 11.81 18.50
CA LYS A 7 17.23 10.35 18.45
C LYS A 7 18.43 9.66 17.80
N THR A 8 18.89 8.58 18.41
CA THR A 8 19.97 7.71 17.89
C THR A 8 19.64 7.31 16.44
N PRO A 9 20.61 7.37 15.52
CA PRO A 9 20.37 6.94 14.14
C PRO A 9 19.97 5.47 14.13
N GLU A 10 18.74 5.18 13.69
CA GLU A 10 18.26 3.81 13.49
C GLU A 10 19.11 3.14 12.41
N THR A 11 19.82 2.10 12.81
CA THR A 11 20.53 1.23 11.87
C THR A 11 19.50 0.22 11.37
N ARG A 12 18.93 0.46 10.18
CA ARG A 12 18.04 -0.52 9.55
C ARG A 12 18.84 -1.78 9.24
N SER A 13 18.35 -2.94 9.69
CA SER A 13 18.87 -4.23 9.25
C SER A 13 18.67 -4.32 7.74
N MET A 14 19.73 -4.63 7.00
CA MET A 14 19.61 -4.93 5.57
C MET A 14 18.60 -6.06 5.38
N GLY A 15 17.65 -5.85 4.46
CA GLY A 15 16.75 -6.92 4.03
C GLY A 15 17.55 -8.02 3.35
N ILE A 16 17.05 -9.25 3.38
CA ILE A 16 17.69 -10.39 2.69
C ILE A 16 17.95 -10.08 1.20
N ASP A 17 17.08 -9.31 0.56
CA ASP A 17 17.22 -8.89 -0.85
C ASP A 17 18.35 -7.88 -1.06
N GLU A 18 18.63 -7.03 -0.07
CA GLU A 18 19.71 -6.04 -0.08
C GLU A 18 21.07 -6.69 0.25
N PHE A 19 21.06 -7.73 1.09
CA PHE A 19 22.24 -8.59 1.28
C PHE A 19 22.55 -9.40 0.01
N LEU A 20 21.53 -10.00 -0.62
CA LEU A 20 21.68 -10.76 -1.86
C LEU A 20 22.17 -9.89 -3.02
N SER A 21 21.68 -8.63 -3.12
CA SER A 21 22.17 -7.67 -4.12
C SER A 21 23.64 -7.31 -3.88
N LEU A 22 24.02 -7.00 -2.64
CA LEU A 22 25.39 -6.66 -2.26
C LEU A 22 26.36 -7.84 -2.42
N ALA A 23 25.86 -9.06 -2.19
CA ALA A 23 26.61 -10.30 -2.38
C ALA A 23 26.69 -10.75 -3.85
N GLY A 24 26.09 -10.00 -4.80
CA GLY A 24 26.08 -10.34 -6.23
C GLY A 24 25.30 -11.62 -6.55
N MET A 25 24.42 -12.06 -5.65
CA MET A 25 23.59 -13.24 -5.82
C MET A 25 22.30 -12.87 -6.56
N ALA A 26 22.21 -13.29 -7.81
CA ALA A 26 21.06 -13.06 -8.65
C ALA A 26 19.86 -13.92 -8.26
N ASN A 27 18.70 -13.29 -8.11
CA ASN A 27 17.43 -13.96 -7.80
C ASN A 27 16.72 -14.51 -9.06
N THR A 28 17.33 -14.45 -10.25
CA THR A 28 16.69 -14.78 -11.53
C THR A 28 17.52 -15.75 -12.37
N LYS A 29 16.84 -16.49 -13.28
CA LYS A 29 17.48 -17.45 -14.19
C LYS A 29 18.47 -16.80 -15.17
N SER A 30 18.34 -15.49 -15.43
CA SER A 30 19.24 -14.73 -16.28
C SER A 30 20.50 -14.25 -15.56
N GLY A 31 20.58 -14.41 -14.23
CA GLY A 31 21.73 -13.91 -13.46
C GLY A 31 21.64 -12.42 -13.11
N GLU A 32 20.49 -11.78 -13.33
CA GLU A 32 20.27 -10.37 -12.99
C GLU A 32 19.55 -10.24 -11.63
N HIS A 33 19.94 -9.25 -10.84
CA HIS A 33 19.22 -8.89 -9.61
C HIS A 33 18.01 -8.02 -9.97
N VAL A 34 16.84 -8.38 -9.45
CA VAL A 34 15.60 -7.63 -9.67
C VAL A 34 15.03 -7.21 -8.32
N SER A 35 14.99 -5.90 -8.11
CA SER A 35 14.32 -5.21 -7.01
C SER A 35 13.07 -4.48 -7.52
N SER A 36 12.17 -4.06 -6.62
CA SER A 36 11.01 -3.23 -6.98
C SER A 36 11.42 -1.97 -7.77
N SER A 37 12.52 -1.32 -7.37
CA SER A 37 13.06 -0.14 -8.05
C SER A 37 13.62 -0.44 -9.44
N THR A 38 14.31 -1.56 -9.64
CA THR A 38 14.82 -1.93 -10.97
C THR A 38 13.70 -2.43 -11.88
N ALA A 39 12.70 -3.10 -11.33
CA ALA A 39 11.52 -3.55 -12.06
C ALA A 39 10.71 -2.36 -12.58
N GLU A 40 10.50 -1.34 -11.76
CA GLU A 40 9.74 -0.15 -12.15
C GLU A 40 10.48 0.75 -13.15
N GLY A 41 11.81 0.64 -13.24
CA GLY A 41 12.59 1.29 -14.30
C GLY A 41 12.17 0.84 -15.71
N LEU A 42 11.51 -0.31 -15.85
CA LEU A 42 10.95 -0.77 -17.13
C LEU A 42 9.60 -0.07 -17.41
N PRO A 43 9.46 0.67 -18.52
CA PRO A 43 8.23 1.41 -18.83
C PRO A 43 6.98 0.51 -18.90
N ALA A 44 7.14 -0.73 -19.34
CA ALA A 44 6.04 -1.70 -19.38
C ALA A 44 5.51 -2.03 -17.98
N VAL A 45 6.41 -2.23 -17.00
CA VAL A 45 6.05 -2.53 -15.62
C VAL A 45 5.44 -1.29 -14.95
N MET A 46 6.08 -0.13 -15.12
CA MET A 46 5.58 1.15 -14.59
C MET A 46 4.14 1.42 -15.05
N ASN A 47 3.86 1.23 -16.36
CA ASN A 47 2.53 1.44 -16.91
C ASN A 47 1.52 0.41 -16.38
N ALA A 48 1.87 -0.87 -16.34
CA ALA A 48 0.97 -1.92 -15.84
C ALA A 48 0.60 -1.68 -14.37
N VAL A 49 1.59 -1.41 -13.52
CA VAL A 49 1.39 -1.12 -12.10
C VAL A 49 0.56 0.15 -11.91
N THR A 50 0.81 1.18 -12.70
CA THR A 50 0.05 2.44 -12.65
C THR A 50 -1.42 2.20 -13.01
N VAL A 51 -1.70 1.56 -14.14
CA VAL A 51 -3.08 1.30 -14.61
C VAL A 51 -3.88 0.50 -13.58
N ILE A 52 -3.31 -0.56 -13.02
CA ILE A 52 -4.00 -1.37 -12.00
C ILE A 52 -4.25 -0.56 -10.73
N SER A 53 -3.23 0.16 -10.25
CA SER A 53 -3.31 0.92 -9.01
C SER A 53 -4.32 2.08 -9.10
N GLU A 54 -4.36 2.77 -10.24
CA GLU A 54 -5.28 3.87 -10.50
C GLU A 54 -6.72 3.38 -10.68
N ALA A 55 -6.92 2.25 -11.37
CA ALA A 55 -8.23 1.65 -11.51
C ALA A 55 -8.83 1.26 -10.15
N VAL A 56 -8.04 0.63 -9.28
CA VAL A 56 -8.48 0.29 -7.91
C VAL A 56 -8.74 1.54 -7.08
N ALA A 57 -7.87 2.55 -7.18
CA ALA A 57 -8.01 3.79 -6.43
C ALA A 57 -9.25 4.62 -6.82
N SER A 58 -9.70 4.51 -8.07
CA SER A 58 -10.91 5.19 -8.55
C SER A 58 -12.22 4.62 -8.00
N MET A 59 -12.19 3.40 -7.43
CA MET A 59 -13.40 2.77 -6.91
C MET A 59 -13.73 3.27 -5.50
N PRO A 60 -14.97 3.76 -5.27
CA PRO A 60 -15.43 4.05 -3.92
C PRO A 60 -15.56 2.75 -3.13
N CYS A 61 -15.22 2.79 -1.83
CA CYS A 61 -15.31 1.64 -0.95
C CYS A 61 -16.41 1.90 0.08
N TYR A 62 -17.63 1.47 -0.24
CA TYR A 62 -18.79 1.69 0.63
C TYR A 62 -18.90 0.61 1.70
N LEU A 63 -19.15 1.03 2.93
CA LEU A 63 -19.38 0.13 4.05
C LEU A 63 -20.85 -0.32 4.09
N TYR A 64 -21.09 -1.62 3.99
CA TYR A 64 -22.44 -2.19 4.11
C TYR A 64 -22.59 -2.98 5.41
N ARG A 65 -23.71 -2.78 6.11
CA ARG A 65 -24.17 -3.66 7.18
C ARG A 65 -25.00 -4.79 6.58
N VAL A 66 -24.55 -6.02 6.79
CA VAL A 66 -25.32 -7.20 6.45
C VAL A 66 -26.31 -7.47 7.58
N GLN A 67 -27.60 -7.47 7.25
CA GLN A 67 -28.67 -7.83 8.18
C GLN A 67 -29.39 -9.07 7.66
N HIS A 68 -29.72 -10.00 8.55
CA HIS A 68 -30.57 -11.14 8.24
C HIS A 68 -31.93 -10.96 8.92
N GLN A 69 -32.96 -10.62 8.13
CA GLN A 69 -34.34 -10.58 8.62
C GLN A 69 -35.17 -11.59 7.85
N ASN A 70 -35.92 -12.44 8.56
CA ASN A 70 -36.82 -13.46 7.99
C ASN A 70 -36.17 -14.36 6.92
N GLY A 71 -34.89 -14.72 7.10
CA GLY A 71 -34.17 -15.59 6.16
C GLY A 71 -33.71 -14.90 4.85
N LYS A 72 -33.92 -13.59 4.69
CA LYS A 72 -33.35 -12.80 3.59
C LYS A 72 -32.16 -11.96 4.08
N GLU A 73 -31.08 -11.99 3.31
CA GLU A 73 -29.95 -11.07 3.47
C GLU A 73 -30.35 -9.71 2.89
N SER A 74 -30.28 -8.68 3.72
CA SER A 74 -30.39 -7.27 3.33
C SER A 74 -29.06 -6.58 3.57
N ARG A 75 -28.70 -5.66 2.67
CA ARG A 75 -27.49 -4.83 2.78
C ARG A 75 -27.89 -3.38 2.89
N GLU A 76 -27.53 -2.77 4.00
CA GLU A 76 -27.77 -1.36 4.27
C GLU A 76 -26.43 -0.61 4.15
N TRP A 77 -26.37 0.42 3.31
CA TRP A 77 -25.19 1.27 3.22
C TRP A 77 -25.11 2.15 4.47
N LEU A 78 -23.96 2.14 5.14
CA LEU A 78 -23.68 2.95 6.33
C LEU A 78 -22.80 4.15 5.96
N SER A 79 -23.40 5.20 5.39
CA SER A 79 -22.69 6.45 5.05
C SER A 79 -22.11 7.17 6.27
N ASP A 80 -22.79 7.09 7.42
CA ASP A 80 -22.44 7.86 8.61
C ASP A 80 -21.37 7.18 9.47
N HIS A 81 -20.85 6.03 9.03
CA HIS A 81 -19.86 5.31 9.80
C HIS A 81 -18.46 5.93 9.61
N PRO A 82 -17.66 6.09 10.69
CA PRO A 82 -16.35 6.74 10.59
C PRO A 82 -15.39 6.03 9.62
N VAL A 83 -15.56 4.72 9.41
CA VAL A 83 -14.76 3.96 8.43
C VAL A 83 -15.08 4.36 6.99
N ASP A 84 -16.33 4.68 6.66
CA ASP A 84 -16.70 5.12 5.30
C ASP A 84 -16.05 6.47 5.00
N TYR A 85 -16.05 7.38 5.99
CA TYR A 85 -15.34 8.66 5.94
C TYR A 85 -13.83 8.48 5.77
N LEU A 86 -13.18 7.62 6.56
CA LEU A 86 -11.74 7.38 6.47
C LEU A 86 -11.32 6.84 5.10
N LEU A 87 -12.12 5.95 4.49
CA LEU A 87 -11.78 5.31 3.22
C LEU A 87 -12.11 6.14 1.98
N ASN A 88 -13.11 7.03 2.07
CA ASN A 88 -13.62 7.76 0.91
C ASN A 88 -13.41 9.28 0.96
N GLU A 89 -13.20 9.87 2.14
CA GLU A 89 -13.04 11.32 2.30
C GLU A 89 -11.62 11.70 2.73
N CYS A 90 -11.19 11.26 3.91
CA CYS A 90 -9.90 11.67 4.48
C CYS A 90 -9.25 10.53 5.27
N PRO A 91 -8.29 9.79 4.66
CA PRO A 91 -7.58 8.72 5.37
C PRO A 91 -6.55 9.28 6.36
N ASN A 92 -5.92 10.41 6.02
CA ASN A 92 -5.03 11.18 6.88
C ASN A 92 -4.89 12.61 6.35
N ASP A 93 -4.24 13.48 7.12
CA ASP A 93 -4.06 14.90 6.77
C ASP A 93 -3.11 15.14 5.58
N CYS A 94 -2.39 14.12 5.14
CA CYS A 94 -1.28 14.24 4.20
C CYS A 94 -1.64 13.80 2.78
N GLN A 95 -2.63 12.93 2.61
CA GLN A 95 -2.94 12.29 1.33
C GLN A 95 -4.44 12.13 1.11
N THR A 96 -4.85 12.15 -0.16
CA THR A 96 -6.24 11.88 -0.54
C THR A 96 -6.56 10.38 -0.45
N PRO A 97 -7.83 9.98 -0.29
CA PRO A 97 -8.25 8.57 -0.31
C PRO A 97 -7.81 7.84 -1.59
N TYR A 98 -7.81 8.55 -2.72
CA TYR A 98 -7.29 8.04 -3.98
C TYR A 98 -5.78 7.72 -3.88
N GLN A 99 -4.97 8.68 -3.39
CA GLN A 99 -3.53 8.49 -3.22
C GLN A 99 -3.22 7.34 -2.25
N PHE A 100 -4.00 7.23 -1.16
CA PHE A 100 -3.86 6.15 -0.19
C PHE A 100 -4.09 4.77 -0.82
N LYS A 101 -5.24 4.57 -1.48
CA LYS A 101 -5.59 3.31 -2.16
C LYS A 101 -4.57 2.96 -3.26
N ARG A 102 -4.17 3.96 -4.06
CA ARG A 102 -3.17 3.79 -5.13
C ARG A 102 -1.82 3.34 -4.54
N THR A 103 -1.36 3.96 -3.47
CA THR A 103 -0.07 3.65 -2.84
C THR A 103 -0.09 2.24 -2.25
N LEU A 104 -1.17 1.86 -1.54
CA LEU A 104 -1.34 0.50 -1.03
C LEU A 104 -1.29 -0.54 -2.15
N MET A 105 -2.04 -0.32 -3.24
CA MET A 105 -2.05 -1.27 -4.36
C MET A 105 -0.68 -1.37 -5.01
N ARG A 106 0.01 -0.24 -5.21
CA ARG A 106 1.37 -0.23 -5.78
C ARG A 106 2.37 -0.98 -4.91
N HIS A 107 2.30 -0.84 -3.58
CA HIS A 107 3.16 -1.59 -2.66
C HIS A 107 2.88 -3.10 -2.72
N CYS A 108 1.60 -3.48 -2.79
CA CYS A 108 1.20 -4.87 -2.96
C CYS A 108 1.76 -5.48 -4.26
N LEU A 109 1.66 -4.75 -5.38
CA LEU A 109 2.13 -5.24 -6.69
C LEU A 109 3.66 -5.33 -6.79
N LEU A 110 4.40 -4.40 -6.17
CA LEU A 110 5.86 -4.34 -6.29
C LEU A 110 6.61 -5.14 -5.22
N SER A 111 6.04 -5.29 -4.02
CA SER A 111 6.69 -5.91 -2.86
C SER A 111 5.92 -7.10 -2.30
N GLY A 112 4.76 -7.42 -2.87
CA GLY A 112 3.91 -8.55 -2.44
C GLY A 112 3.05 -8.27 -1.20
N ASN A 113 3.28 -7.16 -0.49
CA ASN A 113 2.55 -6.78 0.72
C ASN A 113 2.34 -5.26 0.78
N ALA A 114 1.28 -4.83 1.46
CA ALA A 114 1.00 -3.43 1.74
C ALA A 114 0.60 -3.25 3.20
N TYR A 115 1.06 -2.16 3.81
CA TYR A 115 0.84 -1.86 5.23
C TYR A 115 0.26 -0.46 5.39
N ALA A 116 -0.69 -0.33 6.31
CA ALA A 116 -1.25 0.95 6.74
C ALA A 116 -1.12 1.04 8.26
N VAL A 117 -0.47 2.10 8.75
CA VAL A 117 -0.34 2.37 10.18
C VAL A 117 -1.57 3.15 10.63
N ILE A 118 -2.20 2.69 11.69
CA ILE A 118 -3.28 3.37 12.38
C ILE A 118 -2.68 3.96 13.67
N VAL A 119 -2.92 5.24 13.92
CA VAL A 119 -2.41 5.99 15.07
C VAL A 119 -3.57 6.45 15.93
#